data_AF-A0A377AGY8-F1
#
_entry.id   AF-A0A377AGY8-F1
#
_cell.length_a   1.000
_cell.length_b   1.000
_cell.length_c   1.000
_cell.angle_alpha   90.00
_cell.angle_beta   90.00
_cell.angle_gamma   90.00
#
_symmetry.space_group_name_H-M   'P 1'
#
loop_
_entity.id
_entity.type
_entity.pdbx_description
1 polymer ?
#
loop_
_entity_poly.entity_id
_entity_poly.type
_entity_poly.pdbx_seq_one_letter_code
_entity_poly.pdbx_strand_id
1 'polypeptide(L)'
;MSLSLLTTQAYTGRPWPLIDGVGQIYGMYVLTETNTTRSEFDRYGKAKKIEFSLTLERCDEDLRERLQSSSFSDMLSGFKDKVTSSLNSAASSVKGLF
;
A
#
# COMPACT_ATOMS: atom_id res chain seq x y z
N MET A 1 -1.11 12.68 14.72
CA MET A 1 -1.81 11.44 14.35
C MET A 1 -2.93 11.21 15.36
N SER A 2 -4.19 11.07 14.95
CA SER A 2 -5.32 10.82 15.87
C SER A 2 -5.56 9.32 16.05
N LEU A 3 -5.96 8.90 17.25
CA LEU A 3 -6.30 7.49 17.56
C LEU A 3 -7.32 6.92 16.57
N SER A 4 -8.28 7.74 16.13
CA SER A 4 -9.30 7.35 15.16
C SER A 4 -8.70 6.87 13.82
N LEU A 5 -7.58 7.44 13.40
CA LEU A 5 -6.87 6.99 12.20
C LEU A 5 -6.28 5.60 12.44
N LEU A 6 -5.61 5.36 13.57
CA LEU A 6 -5.06 4.04 13.91
C LEU A 6 -6.16 2.96 13.98
N THR A 7 -7.29 3.27 14.60
CA THR A 7 -8.44 2.35 14.65
C THR A 7 -8.96 2.04 13.25
N THR A 8 -9.10 3.06 12.39
CA THR A 8 -9.54 2.85 10.99
C THR A 8 -8.54 1.98 10.22
N GLN A 9 -7.25 2.20 10.44
CA GLN A 9 -6.18 1.42 9.80
C GLN A 9 -6.20 -0.04 10.25
N ALA A 10 -6.44 -0.32 11.54
CA ALA A 10 -6.64 -1.67 12.06
C ALA A 10 -7.78 -2.39 11.32
N TYR A 11 -8.93 -1.73 11.17
CA TYR A 11 -10.09 -2.32 10.50
C TYR A 11 -9.88 -2.63 9.02
N THR A 12 -9.02 -1.86 8.33
CA THR A 12 -8.75 -2.11 6.91
C THR A 12 -7.89 -3.35 6.66
N GLY A 13 -7.19 -3.87 7.67
CA GLY A 13 -6.25 -5.01 7.51
C GLY A 13 -5.16 -4.78 6.46
N ARG A 14 -4.98 -3.52 6.02
CA ARG A 14 -3.98 -3.17 5.01
C ARG A 14 -2.64 -2.95 5.69
N PRO A 15 -1.54 -3.43 5.10
CA PRO A 15 -0.21 -3.15 5.61
C PRO A 15 0.18 -1.69 5.37
N TRP A 16 0.80 -1.08 6.39
CA TRP A 16 1.22 0.33 6.38
C TRP A 16 2.73 0.45 6.55
N PRO A 17 3.38 1.44 5.91
CA PRO A 17 4.79 1.70 6.13
C PRO A 17 5.01 2.21 7.55
N LEU A 18 5.82 1.50 8.34
CA LEU A 18 6.23 1.95 9.66
C LEU A 18 7.45 2.87 9.50
N ILE A 19 7.26 4.13 9.89
CA ILE A 19 8.27 5.18 9.79
C ILE A 19 8.57 5.66 11.20
N ASP A 20 9.86 5.67 11.57
CA ASP A 20 10.32 6.23 12.84
C ASP A 20 10.23 7.77 12.85
N GLY A 21 10.19 8.37 14.04
CA GLY A 21 10.27 9.82 14.24
C GLY A 21 11.58 10.45 13.73
N VAL A 22 12.61 9.64 13.49
CA VAL A 22 13.90 10.03 12.90
C VAL A 22 13.93 9.83 11.37
N GLY A 23 12.86 9.28 10.78
CA GLY A 23 12.69 9.11 9.34
C GLY A 23 13.18 7.76 8.77
N GLN A 24 13.58 6.80 9.61
CA GLN A 24 13.89 5.45 9.14
C GLN A 24 12.61 4.66 8.84
N ILE A 25 12.56 3.99 7.70
CA ILE A 25 11.45 3.15 7.27
C ILE A 25 11.79 1.70 7.60
N TYR A 26 11.03 1.07 8.50
CA TYR A 26 11.27 -0.30 8.93
C TYR A 26 10.65 -1.35 7.99
N GLY A 27 9.66 -0.96 7.18
CA GLY A 27 8.97 -1.85 6.25
C GLY A 27 7.45 -1.75 6.39
N MET A 28 6.74 -2.74 5.85
CA MET A 28 5.28 -2.79 5.94
C MET A 28 4.82 -3.66 7.09
N TYR A 29 3.90 -3.12 7.89
CA TYR A 29 3.36 -3.77 9.05
C TYR A 29 1.84 -3.73 9.00
N VAL A 30 1.21 -4.84 9.38
CA VAL A 30 -0.23 -4.91 9.62
C VAL A 30 -0.49 -4.76 11.12
N LEU A 31 -1.52 -4.00 11.45
CA LEU A 31 -1.98 -3.86 12.82
C LEU A 31 -2.90 -5.03 13.16
N THR A 32 -2.43 -5.92 14.04
CA THR A 32 -3.15 -7.15 14.42
C THR A 32 -3.99 -6.95 15.67
N GLU A 33 -3.48 -6.17 16.63
CA GLU A 33 -4.17 -5.92 17.89
C GLU A 33 -4.02 -4.48 18.32
N THR A 34 -5.08 -3.92 18.91
CA THR A 34 -5.08 -2.59 19.49
C THR A 34 -5.82 -2.63 20.82
N ASN A 35 -5.11 -2.31 21.90
CA ASN A 35 -5.71 -2.09 23.21
C ASN A 35 -5.72 -0.58 23.49
N THR A 36 -6.83 -0.03 23.97
CA THR A 36 -6.93 1.39 24.30
C THR A 36 -7.62 1.56 25.65
N THR A 37 -6.90 2.15 26.59
CA THR A 37 -7.38 2.53 27.91
C THR A 37 -7.55 4.03 27.99
N ARG A 38 -8.76 4.46 28.34
CA ARG A 38 -9.09 5.87 28.55
C ARG A 38 -9.15 6.16 30.04
N SER A 39 -8.42 7.17 30.47
CA SER A 39 -8.35 7.59 31.87
C SER A 39 -8.39 9.12 31.99
N GLU A 40 -8.54 9.61 33.22
CA GLU A 40 -8.69 11.05 33.52
C GLU A 40 -9.84 11.70 32.72
N PHE A 41 -11.06 11.33 33.05
CA PHE A 41 -12.23 11.92 32.43
C PHE A 41 -12.48 13.34 32.95
N ASP A 42 -12.76 14.27 32.05
CA ASP A 42 -13.24 15.59 32.42
C ASP A 42 -14.67 15.54 32.97
N ARG A 43 -15.15 16.67 33.51
CA ARG A 43 -16.54 16.84 33.96
C ARG A 43 -17.61 16.57 32.87
N TYR A 44 -17.19 16.53 31.60
CA TYR A 44 -18.02 16.20 30.44
C TYR A 44 -17.81 14.76 29.92
N GLY A 45 -17.11 13.90 30.66
CA GLY A 45 -16.85 12.51 30.26
C GLY A 45 -15.83 12.34 29.13
N LYS A 46 -15.15 13.41 28.73
CA LYS A 46 -14.07 13.35 27.73
C LYS A 46 -12.77 12.92 28.40
N ALA A 47 -12.20 11.81 27.96
CA ALA A 47 -10.89 11.35 28.44
C ALA A 47 -9.80 12.36 28.07
N LYS A 48 -9.02 12.79 29.07
CA LYS A 48 -7.82 13.63 28.90
C LYS A 48 -6.58 12.79 28.68
N LYS A 49 -6.55 11.58 29.22
CA LYS A 49 -5.47 10.61 29.03
C LYS A 49 -5.96 9.41 28.24
N ILE A 50 -5.20 9.05 27.21
CA ILE A 50 -5.45 7.88 26.37
C ILE A 50 -4.15 7.09 26.28
N GLU A 51 -4.12 5.94 26.94
CA GLU A 51 -3.03 4.97 26.81
C GLU A 51 -3.47 3.92 25.80
N PHE A 52 -2.57 3.54 24.90
CA PHE A 52 -2.85 2.50 23.93
C PHE A 52 -1.63 1.63 23.71
N SER A 53 -1.89 0.37 23.38
CA SER A 53 -0.88 -0.61 23.00
C SER A 53 -1.24 -1.19 21.65
N LEU A 54 -0.26 -1.29 20.78
CA LEU A 54 -0.41 -1.76 19.39
C LEU A 54 0.48 -2.96 19.20
N THR A 55 -0.09 -4.03 18.63
CA THR A 55 0.68 -5.18 18.15
C THR A 55 0.76 -5.08 16.64
N LEU A 56 1.98 -4.97 16.13
CA LEU A 56 2.27 -4.85 14.70
C LEU A 56 2.98 -6.11 14.25
N GLU A 57 2.44 -6.76 13.22
CA GLU A 57 3.07 -7.89 12.56
C GLU A 57 3.71 -7.42 11.25
N ARG A 58 4.96 -7.80 11.02
CA ARG A 58 5.64 -7.47 9.76
C ARG A 58 5.00 -8.28 8.64
N CYS A 59 4.50 -7.62 7.62
CA CYS A 59 4.14 -8.30 6.39
C CYS A 59 5.43 -8.53 5.61
N ASP A 60 5.85 -9.80 5.52
CA ASP A 60 6.93 -10.18 4.62
C ASP A 60 6.53 -9.94 3.14
N GLU A 61 7.55 -9.88 2.28
CA GLU A 61 7.71 -9.28 0.94
C GLU A 61 6.58 -9.46 -0.11
N ASP A 62 5.50 -10.21 0.15
CA ASP A 62 4.45 -10.53 -0.83
C ASP A 62 3.70 -9.29 -1.35
N LEU A 63 3.66 -8.18 -0.60
CA LEU A 63 3.01 -6.96 -1.09
C LEU A 63 3.88 -6.18 -2.08
N ARG A 64 5.21 -6.25 -1.92
CA ARG A 64 6.16 -5.69 -2.90
C ARG A 64 6.14 -6.55 -4.16
N GLU A 65 6.09 -7.87 -4.03
CA GLU A 65 5.92 -8.78 -5.16
C GLU A 65 4.56 -8.62 -5.84
N ARG A 66 3.46 -8.37 -5.12
CA ARG A 66 2.14 -8.07 -5.71
C ARG A 66 2.06 -6.69 -6.36
N LEU A 67 2.74 -5.67 -5.83
CA LEU A 67 2.81 -4.35 -6.47
C LEU A 67 3.76 -4.35 -7.68
N GLN A 68 4.82 -5.17 -7.66
CA GLN A 68 5.72 -5.36 -8.79
C GLN A 68 5.14 -6.29 -9.86
N SER A 69 4.36 -7.31 -9.51
CA SER A 69 3.66 -8.18 -10.49
C SER A 69 2.41 -7.51 -11.08
N SER A 70 1.86 -6.51 -10.39
CA SER A 70 0.90 -5.57 -10.97
C SER A 70 1.60 -4.46 -11.80
N SER A 71 2.88 -4.65 -12.17
CA SER A 71 3.66 -3.62 -12.88
C SER A 71 2.98 -3.25 -14.18
N PHE A 72 2.53 -2.01 -14.19
CA PHE A 72 2.06 -1.26 -15.36
C PHE A 72 3.04 -1.34 -16.55
N SER A 73 4.34 -1.60 -16.29
CA SER A 73 5.37 -1.84 -17.30
C SER A 73 5.13 -3.08 -18.16
N ASP A 74 4.65 -4.20 -17.59
CA ASP A 74 4.41 -5.44 -18.34
C ASP A 74 3.13 -5.36 -19.19
N MET A 75 2.14 -4.59 -18.72
CA MET A 75 0.97 -4.27 -19.53
C MET A 75 1.31 -3.28 -20.66
N LEU A 76 2.17 -2.30 -20.39
CA LEU A 76 2.61 -1.30 -21.37
C LEU A 76 3.53 -1.91 -22.44
N SER A 77 4.42 -2.84 -22.06
CA SER A 77 5.26 -3.58 -23.00
C SER A 77 4.40 -4.46 -23.91
N GLY A 78 3.43 -5.19 -23.35
CA GLY A 78 2.48 -6.00 -24.14
C GLY A 78 1.66 -5.17 -25.13
N PHE A 79 1.30 -3.93 -24.78
CA PHE A 79 0.63 -3.01 -25.70
C PHE A 79 1.58 -2.49 -26.79
N LYS A 80 2.80 -2.08 -26.44
CA LYS A 80 3.82 -1.62 -27.40
C LYS A 80 4.22 -2.71 -28.38
N ASP A 81 4.32 -3.95 -27.94
CA ASP A 81 4.66 -5.10 -28.78
C ASP A 81 3.54 -5.43 -29.76
N LYS A 82 2.28 -5.38 -29.32
CA LYS A 82 1.11 -5.53 -30.21
C LYS A 82 1.04 -4.42 -31.26
N VAL A 83 1.25 -3.16 -30.86
CA VAL A 83 1.24 -2.03 -31.79
C VAL A 83 2.40 -2.14 -32.78
N THR A 84 3.61 -2.43 -32.33
CA THR A 84 4.79 -2.57 -33.18
C THR A 84 4.66 -3.73 -34.16
N SER A 85 4.11 -4.87 -33.72
CA SER A 85 3.84 -6.03 -34.59
C SER A 85 2.82 -5.70 -35.68
N SER A 86 1.74 -4.97 -35.33
CA SER A 86 0.73 -4.54 -36.31
C SER A 86 1.27 -3.51 -37.32
N LEU A 87 2.11 -2.57 -36.87
CA LEU A 87 2.76 -1.59 -37.74
C LEU A 87 3.77 -2.25 -38.67
N ASN A 88 4.57 -3.19 -38.18
CA ASN A 88 5.51 -3.94 -39.03
C ASN A 88 4.77 -4.84 -40.04
N SER A 89 3.65 -5.44 -39.66
CA SER A 89 2.81 -6.22 -40.58
C SER A 89 2.22 -5.34 -41.67
N ALA A 90 1.69 -4.17 -41.30
CA ALA A 90 1.19 -3.18 -42.26
C ALA A 90 2.32 -2.68 -43.17
N ALA A 91 3.46 -2.27 -42.62
CA ALA A 91 4.62 -1.79 -43.37
C ALA A 91 5.14 -2.84 -44.37
N SER A 92 5.17 -4.12 -43.97
CA SER A 92 5.60 -5.21 -44.85
C SER A 92 4.61 -5.46 -46.00
N SER A 93 3.31 -5.33 -45.74
CA SER A 93 2.27 -5.49 -46.76
C SER A 93 2.25 -4.37 -47.82
N VAL A 94 2.56 -3.12 -47.44
CA VAL A 94 2.73 -2.03 -48.44
C VAL A 94 4.06 -2.12 -49.16
N LYS A 95 5.12 -2.61 -48.51
CA LYS A 95 6.46 -2.77 -49.11
C LYS A 95 6.54 -3.94 -50.10
N GLY A 96 5.61 -4.90 -50.03
CA GLY A 96 5.46 -5.97 -51.02
C GLY A 96 4.57 -5.62 -52.23
N LEU A 97 4.02 -4.41 -52.28
CA LEU A 97 3.14 -3.93 -53.35
C LEU A 97 3.88 -3.05 -54.40
N PHE A 98 5.14 -2.68 -54.13
CA PHE A 98 6.01 -1.92 -55.03
C PHE A 98 7.21 -2.77 -55.48
#